data_AF-A0A1X7T133-F1
#
_entry.id   AF-A0A1X7T133-F1
#
_cell.length_a   1.000
_cell.length_b   1.000
_cell.length_c   1.000
_cell.angle_alpha   90.00
_cell.angle_beta   90.00
_cell.angle_gamma   90.00
#
_symmetry.space_group_name_H-M   'P 1'
#
loop_
_entity.id
_entity.type
_entity.pdbx_description
1 polymer ?
#
loop_
_entity_poly.entity_id
_entity_poly.type
_entity_poly.pdbx_seq_one_letter_code
_entity_poly.pdbx_strand_id
1 'polypeptide(L)'
;MLKVVVHGVITKLFPMKQSFLTKRKYFNGLVANDQGSKKFVSFNTALFDKMKKAQQDTSTVGVFSSDVKRSASSTDELEIVLNHMSDIVSSAKELKVDSTSQSNVSLSQLPFSNQSTCVNTHQSN
;
A
#
# COMPACT_ATOMS: atom_id res chain seq x y z
N MET A 1 0.85 0.62 27.83
CA MET A 1 0.40 0.51 26.43
C MET A 1 1.63 0.37 25.56
N LEU A 2 1.83 -0.78 24.89
CA LEU A 2 3.03 -1.00 24.07
C LEU A 2 3.02 -0.01 22.88
N LYS A 3 4.01 0.86 22.81
CA LYS A 3 4.29 1.68 21.63
C LYS A 3 4.98 0.79 20.60
N VAL A 4 4.22 0.19 19.69
CA VAL A 4 4.82 -0.54 18.57
C VAL A 4 5.44 0.50 17.63
N VAL A 5 6.74 0.34 17.37
CA VAL A 5 7.48 1.14 16.40
C VAL A 5 7.72 0.27 15.18
N VAL A 6 7.12 0.64 14.05
CA VAL A 6 7.33 -0.06 12.78
C VAL A 6 8.32 0.73 11.95
N HIS A 7 9.45 0.10 11.61
CA HIS A 7 10.43 0.66 10.68
C HIS A 7 10.20 0.05 9.29
N GLY A 8 10.16 0.89 8.27
CA GLY A 8 10.01 0.44 6.89
C GLY A 8 10.06 1.56 5.87
N VAL A 9 10.02 1.20 4.59
CA VAL A 9 9.89 2.12 3.46
C VAL A 9 8.44 2.13 3.00
N ILE A 10 7.89 3.32 2.73
CA ILE A 10 6.54 3.43 2.16
C ILE A 10 6.62 3.07 0.68
N THR A 11 6.09 1.92 0.29
CA THR A 11 6.17 1.42 -1.10
C THR A 11 4.95 1.82 -1.93
N LYS A 12 3.78 1.96 -1.28
CA LYS A 12 2.56 2.45 -1.90
C LYS A 12 1.83 3.39 -0.96
N LEU A 13 1.35 4.52 -1.47
CA LEU A 13 0.47 5.44 -0.77
C LEU A 13 -0.76 5.68 -1.64
N PHE A 14 -1.94 5.39 -1.11
CA PHE A 14 -3.20 5.64 -1.82
C PHE A 14 -3.71 7.06 -1.55
N PRO A 15 -4.44 7.68 -2.50
CA PRO A 15 -5.08 8.96 -2.27
C PRO A 15 -6.00 8.94 -1.04
N MET A 16 -6.16 10.10 -0.42
CA MET A 16 -7.06 10.26 0.73
C MET A 16 -8.50 9.95 0.33
N LYS A 17 -9.19 9.17 1.16
CA LYS A 17 -10.58 8.73 0.99
C LYS A 17 -11.42 9.25 2.14
N GLN A 18 -12.74 9.21 1.99
CA GLN A 18 -13.69 9.48 3.05
C GLN A 18 -14.45 8.20 3.40
N SER A 19 -14.51 7.86 4.69
CA SER A 19 -15.29 6.73 5.17
C SER A 19 -16.78 7.02 4.99
N PHE A 20 -17.53 6.11 4.38
CA PHE A 20 -18.98 6.27 4.22
C PHE A 20 -19.73 6.30 5.56
N LEU A 21 -19.28 5.47 6.51
CA LEU A 21 -19.89 5.28 7.83
C LEU A 21 -19.58 6.44 8.78
N THR A 22 -18.29 6.76 8.94
CA THR A 22 -17.86 7.75 9.96
C THR A 22 -17.73 9.16 9.39
N LYS A 23 -17.84 9.33 8.06
CA LYS A 23 -17.54 10.56 7.31
C LYS A 23 -16.13 11.12 7.55
N ARG A 24 -15.26 10.40 8.25
CA ARG A 24 -13.87 10.80 8.48
C ARG A 24 -13.01 10.56 7.25
N LYS A 25 -12.10 11.49 7.00
CA LYS A 25 -11.05 11.30 6.00
C LYS A 25 -10.01 10.33 6.55
N TYR A 26 -9.49 9.49 5.68
CA TYR A 26 -8.44 8.55 5.98
C TYR A 26 -7.60 8.30 4.73
N PHE A 27 -6.42 7.75 4.92
CA PHE A 27 -5.61 7.25 3.82
C PHE A 27 -4.97 5.93 4.23
N ASN A 28 -4.48 5.19 3.26
CA ASN A 28 -3.88 3.88 3.50
C ASN A 28 -2.72 3.66 2.54
N GLY A 29 -1.92 2.66 2.82
CA GLY A 29 -0.75 2.35 2.01
C GLY A 29 -0.08 1.05 2.41
N LEU A 30 1.11 0.83 1.90
CA LEU A 30 1.98 -0.29 2.21
C LEU A 30 3.31 0.23 2.76
N VAL A 31 3.76 -0.39 3.85
CA VAL A 31 5.09 -0.22 4.42
C VAL A 31 5.82 -1.55 4.31
N ALA A 32 7.05 -1.54 3.81
CA ALA A 32 7.85 -2.74 3.62
C ALA A 32 9.16 -2.69 4.42
N ASN A 33 9.57 -3.83 4.94
CA ASN A 33 10.87 -4.06 5.55
C ASN A 33 11.42 -5.43 5.10
N ASP A 34 12.49 -5.87 5.74
CA ASP A 34 13.13 -7.18 5.55
C ASP A 34 12.20 -8.38 5.86
N GLN A 35 11.13 -8.16 6.62
CA GLN A 35 10.13 -9.17 6.97
C GLN A 35 8.93 -9.19 6.01
N GLY A 36 8.93 -8.31 5.01
CA GLY A 36 7.91 -8.21 3.99
C GLY A 36 7.10 -6.92 4.05
N SER A 37 5.93 -6.92 3.39
CA SER A 37 5.08 -5.75 3.24
C SER A 37 3.82 -5.87 4.11
N LYS A 38 3.45 -4.78 4.78
CA LYS A 38 2.23 -4.68 5.59
C LYS A 38 1.42 -3.46 5.19
N LYS A 39 0.11 -3.64 5.22
CA LYS A 39 -0.85 -2.56 5.01
C LYS A 39 -0.94 -1.69 6.25
N PHE A 40 -1.01 -0.38 6.04
CA PHE A 40 -1.37 0.56 7.08
C PHE A 40 -2.57 1.40 6.67
N VAL A 41 -3.30 1.89 7.66
CA VAL A 41 -4.39 2.86 7.53
C VAL A 41 -4.21 3.97 8.56
N SER A 42 -4.43 5.21 8.15
CA SER A 42 -4.33 6.38 9.01
C SER A 42 -5.57 7.25 8.88
N PHE A 43 -6.14 7.63 10.03
CA PHE A 43 -7.14 8.68 10.11
C PHE A 43 -6.53 10.04 10.45
N ASN A 44 -5.24 10.08 10.79
CA ASN A 44 -4.52 11.32 11.03
C ASN A 44 -4.02 11.91 9.71
N THR A 45 -4.85 12.74 9.07
CA THR A 45 -4.58 13.31 7.74
C THR A 45 -3.33 14.20 7.69
N ALA A 46 -2.90 14.76 8.83
CA ALA A 46 -1.67 15.57 8.89
C ALA A 46 -0.40 14.78 8.56
N LEU A 47 -0.45 13.44 8.67
CA LEU A 47 0.66 12.55 8.33
C LEU A 47 0.79 12.29 6.82
N PHE A 48 -0.20 12.66 6.02
CA PHE A 48 -0.25 12.30 4.60
C PHE A 48 0.93 12.89 3.82
N ASP A 49 1.20 14.18 3.97
CA ASP A 49 2.29 14.84 3.24
C ASP A 49 3.67 14.35 3.68
N LYS A 50 3.85 14.07 4.98
CA LYS A 50 5.07 13.44 5.51
C LYS A 50 5.31 12.07 4.88
N MET A 51 4.26 11.23 4.81
CA MET A 51 4.37 9.91 4.18
C MET A 51 4.59 9.97 2.68
N LYS A 52 3.94 10.92 2.00
CA LYS A 52 4.11 11.14 0.56
C LYS A 52 5.55 11.53 0.25
N LYS A 53 6.11 12.46 1.02
CA LYS A 53 7.52 12.84 0.91
C LYS A 53 8.45 11.65 1.18
N ALA A 54 8.22 10.90 2.25
CA ALA A 54 9.01 9.71 2.56
C ALA A 54 8.95 8.63 1.46
N GLN A 55 7.80 8.46 0.81
CA GLN A 55 7.65 7.57 -0.34
C GLN A 55 8.49 8.05 -1.54
N GLN A 56 8.45 9.35 -1.85
CA GLN A 56 9.20 9.93 -2.97
C GLN A 56 10.72 9.85 -2.73
N ASP A 57 11.14 10.14 -1.51
CA ASP A 57 12.55 10.10 -1.11
C ASP A 57 13.06 8.66 -0.90
N THR A 58 12.21 7.64 -1.09
CA THR A 58 12.49 6.22 -0.78
C THR A 58 13.11 6.05 0.60
N SER A 59 12.70 6.90 1.55
CA SER A 59 13.32 7.01 2.85
C SER A 59 12.74 5.97 3.81
N THR A 60 13.61 5.39 4.64
CA THR A 60 13.15 4.56 5.76
C THR A 60 12.51 5.47 6.81
N VAL A 61 11.30 5.12 7.22
CA VAL A 61 10.56 5.81 8.28
C VAL A 61 10.37 4.90 9.49
N GLY A 62 10.35 5.52 10.66
CA GLY A 62 9.84 4.92 11.89
C GLY A 62 8.44 5.45 12.15
N VAL A 63 7.47 4.55 12.28
CA VAL A 63 6.08 4.88 12.61
C VAL A 63 5.82 4.53 14.07
N PHE A 64 5.54 5.56 14.88
CA PHE A 64 5.42 5.47 16.34
C PHE A 64 3.97 5.43 16.78
N SER A 65 3.71 4.84 17.96
CA SER A 65 2.39 4.79 18.61
C SER A 65 1.31 4.24 17.67
N SER A 66 1.58 3.09 17.05
CA SER A 66 0.65 2.42 16.15
C SER A 66 -0.12 1.33 16.88
N ASP A 67 -1.40 1.17 16.53
CA ASP A 67 -2.18 0.00 16.91
C ASP A 67 -2.06 -1.07 15.81
N VAL A 68 -2.05 -2.36 16.18
CA VAL A 68 -2.10 -3.46 15.20
C VAL A 68 -3.43 -4.17 15.38
N LYS A 69 -4.20 -4.29 14.29
CA LYS A 69 -5.52 -4.94 14.29
C LYS A 69 -5.63 -5.93 13.14
N ARG A 70 -6.60 -6.84 13.21
CA ARG A 70 -6.95 -7.65 12.04
C ARG A 70 -7.45 -6.75 10.92
N SER A 71 -7.00 -7.05 9.71
CA SER A 71 -7.41 -6.38 8.50
C SER A 71 -8.91 -6.52 8.30
N ALA A 72 -9.57 -5.42 7.95
CA ALA A 72 -11.00 -5.43 7.64
C ALA A 72 -11.33 -6.29 6.41
N SER A 73 -10.35 -6.60 5.55
CA SER A 73 -10.54 -7.37 4.31
C SER A 73 -10.13 -8.83 4.41
N SER A 74 -9.52 -9.26 5.53
CA SER A 74 -8.93 -10.60 5.67
C SER A 74 -8.76 -10.96 7.15
N THR A 75 -9.27 -12.12 7.56
CA THR A 75 -9.19 -12.59 8.96
C THR A 75 -7.78 -12.97 9.39
N ASP A 76 -6.92 -13.31 8.43
CA ASP A 76 -5.56 -13.82 8.67
C ASP A 76 -4.47 -12.76 8.51
N GLU A 77 -4.82 -11.54 8.06
CA GLU A 77 -3.85 -10.47 7.88
C GLU A 77 -3.99 -9.42 8.98
N LEU A 78 -2.86 -8.92 9.46
CA LEU A 78 -2.80 -7.78 10.37
C LEU A 78 -2.55 -6.49 9.58
N GLU A 79 -3.24 -5.42 9.97
CA GLU A 79 -3.03 -4.06 9.47
C GLU A 79 -2.58 -3.12 10.59
N ILE A 80 -1.71 -2.17 10.23
CA ILE A 80 -1.21 -1.13 11.12
C ILE A 80 -2.18 0.04 11.09
N VAL A 81 -2.72 0.41 12.24
CA VAL A 81 -3.66 1.52 12.38
C VAL A 81 -2.95 2.69 13.06
N LEU A 82 -2.87 3.80 12.32
CA LEU A 82 -2.28 5.04 12.80
C LEU A 82 -3.38 5.95 13.33
N ASN A 83 -3.20 6.38 14.57
CA ASN A 83 -4.14 7.20 15.31
C ASN A 83 -3.58 8.63 15.51
N HIS A 84 -4.29 9.45 16.27
CA HIS A 84 -3.92 10.84 16.51
C HIS A 84 -2.63 11.01 17.33
N MET A 85 -2.21 9.96 18.05
CA MET A 85 -0.96 9.91 18.80
C MET A 85 0.20 9.38 17.97
N SER A 86 -0.07 8.89 16.75
CA SER A 86 0.96 8.39 15.86
C SER A 86 1.75 9.54 15.25
N ASP A 87 3.06 9.33 15.15
CA ASP A 87 3.95 10.22 14.42
C ASP A 87 4.90 9.41 13.54
N ILE A 88 5.47 10.10 12.58
CA ILE A 88 6.36 9.54 11.57
C ILE A 88 7.61 10.39 11.56
N VAL A 89 8.73 9.70 11.75
CA VAL A 89 10.05 10.31 11.71
C VAL A 89 10.92 9.56 10.73
N SER A 90 11.86 10.27 10.11
CA SER A 90 12.91 9.64 9.33
C SER A 90 13.72 8.72 10.24
N SER A 91 14.01 7.52 9.75
CA SER A 91 14.74 6.49 10.48
C SER A 91 16.06 6.24 9.76
N ALA A 92 17.18 6.39 10.48
CA ALA A 92 18.51 6.05 9.98
C ALA A 92 18.76 4.54 9.89
N LYS A 93 17.78 3.71 10.30
CA LYS A 93 17.88 2.25 10.22
C LYS A 93 17.99 1.83 8.75
N GLU A 94 19.14 1.31 8.38
CA GLU A 94 19.35 0.69 7.08
C GLU A 94 18.56 -0.61 7.02
N LEU A 95 17.47 -0.61 6.26
CA LEU A 95 16.70 -1.82 6.00
C LEU A 95 17.17 -2.38 4.66
N LYS A 96 17.51 -3.67 4.63
CA LYS A 96 17.61 -4.43 3.39
C LYS A 96 16.20 -4.66 2.87
N VAL A 97 15.61 -3.62 2.29
CA VAL A 97 14.38 -3.77 1.52
C VAL A 97 14.81 -4.37 0.20
N ASP A 98 14.59 -5.67 0.02
CA ASP A 98 14.57 -6.24 -1.33
C ASP A 98 13.48 -5.48 -2.08
N SER A 99 13.89 -4.56 -2.95
CA SER A 99 13.04 -3.90 -3.93
C SER A 99 12.27 -5.00 -4.64
N THR A 100 11.04 -5.24 -4.21
CA THR A 100 10.32 -6.48 -4.48
C THR A 100 10.37 -6.79 -5.97
N SER A 101 11.05 -7.89 -6.28
CA SER A 101 10.83 -8.82 -7.38
C SER A 101 9.93 -8.26 -8.48
N GLN A 102 10.44 -7.31 -9.26
CA GLN A 102 9.87 -7.05 -10.56
C GLN A 102 10.15 -8.29 -11.41
N SER A 103 9.23 -9.24 -11.41
CA SER A 103 9.08 -10.11 -12.58
C SER A 103 8.65 -9.17 -13.70
N ASN A 104 9.64 -8.63 -14.41
CA ASN A 104 9.44 -7.83 -15.60
C ASN A 104 8.95 -8.79 -16.68
N VAL A 105 7.64 -9.04 -16.70
CA VAL A 105 6.99 -9.68 -17.84
C VAL A 105 6.91 -8.61 -18.92
N SER A 106 7.63 -8.83 -20.02
CA SER A 106 7.58 -7.94 -21.18
C SER A 106 6.13 -7.86 -21.70
N LEU A 107 5.71 -6.70 -22.21
CA LEU A 107 4.38 -6.54 -22.83
C LEU A 107 4.12 -7.58 -23.94
N SER A 108 5.18 -8.07 -24.60
CA SER A 108 5.11 -9.15 -25.59
C SER A 108 4.74 -10.53 -25.03
N GLN A 109 4.82 -10.71 -23.71
CA GLN A 109 4.49 -11.96 -23.01
C GLN A 109 3.08 -11.93 -22.42
N LEU A 110 2.34 -10.82 -22.56
CA LEU A 110 0.93 -10.76 -22.23
C LEU A 110 0.13 -11.46 -23.35
N PRO A 111 -0.74 -12.43 -23.03
CA PRO A 111 -1.57 -13.07 -24.04
C PRO A 111 -2.51 -12.03 -24.66
N PHE A 112 -2.38 -11.81 -25.97
CA PHE A 112 -3.35 -11.03 -26.74
C PHE A 112 -4.67 -11.77 -26.73
N SER A 113 -5.70 -11.18 -26.12
CA SER A 113 -7.08 -11.65 -26.26
C SER A 113 -7.52 -11.38 -27.70
N ASN A 114 -7.29 -12.33 -28.60
CA ASN A 114 -7.90 -12.31 -29.93
C ASN A 114 -9.42 -12.41 -29.73
N GLN A 115 -10.11 -11.28 -29.76
CA GLN A 115 -11.56 -11.29 -29.95
C GLN A 115 -11.83 -11.88 -31.32
N SER A 116 -12.52 -13.02 -31.33
CA SER A 116 -12.96 -13.74 -32.51
C SER A 116 -13.62 -12.79 -33.52
N THR A 117 -13.03 -12.67 -34.70
CA THR A 117 -13.71 -12.10 -35.86
C THR A 117 -14.89 -13.02 -36.20
N CYS A 118 -16.12 -12.56 -36.02
CA CYS A 118 -17.30 -13.19 -36.57
C CYS A 118 -17.20 -13.14 -38.11
N VAL A 119 -16.92 -14.29 -38.72
CA VAL A 119 -17.05 -14.47 -40.17
C VAL A 119 -18.53 -14.71 -40.44
N ASN A 120 -19.27 -13.68 -40.84
CA ASN A 120 -20.60 -13.87 -41.40
C ASN A 120 -20.46 -14.42 -42.83
N THR A 121 -20.58 -15.74 -42.97
CA THR A 121 -20.84 -16.38 -44.26
C THR A 121 -22.30 -16.12 -44.63
N HIS A 122 -22.56 -15.17 -45.52
CA HIS A 122 -23.82 -15.15 -46.28
C HIS A 122 -23.61 -15.86 -47.61
N GLN A 123 -24.03 -17.12 -47.64
CA GLN A 123 -24.36 -17.86 -48.84
C GLN A 123 -25.73 -17.38 -49.31
N SER A 124 -25.88 -17.00 -50.58
CA SER A 124 -27.17 -16.98 -51.28
C SER A 124 -26.92 -17.13 -52.79
N ASN A 125 -27.78 -17.94 -53.39
CA ASN A 125 -27.70 -18.61 -54.69
C ASN A 125 -27.47 -17.72 -55.91
#